data_AF-A0A644YSJ0-F1
#
_entry.id   AF-A0A644YSJ0-F1
#
_cell.length_a   1.000
_cell.length_b   1.000
_cell.length_c   1.000
_cell.angle_alpha   90.00
_cell.angle_beta   90.00
_cell.angle_gamma   90.00
#
_symmetry.space_group_name_H-M   'P 1'
#
loop_
_entity.id
_entity.type
_entity.pdbx_description
1 polymer ?
#
loop_
_entity_poly.entity_id
_entity_poly.type
_entity_poly.pdbx_seq_one_letter_code
_entity_poly.pdbx_strand_id
1 'polypeptide(L)'
;MKVSLSTIFFLLLTICVCGQENGLRTKLIDENYSWRNKTAEQLDSFYFDLQPIQTTKFKSHFRISLTGQTIDFYSSDNLKFHGKLTNFITEYITVKSKDSDYDQSKEYQYVIEQISLENTAVDKFVEGLKKTGQLEIPTDTLIPSWQRNFLHCNSLVFQFNINGKYTKQIFHCPWGQKDSVEFKSIILDNYETLKSTFQLDSIYDSFEGKLPKGKTYSRDGYRMMYKMTDQQSENWKKGQTQRDFMKSVKDTIDSYINSELQKQDIKLSGIDCFEDYRLTFGKNGKLKKVTLSDYDKPTLKKSLGLGDYLADKKEIRKCKRKIKQIFSTIDLGFLNLETEIYRTFSFDHKNEYQLRDDTIY
;
A
#
# COMPACT_ATOMS: atom_id res chain seq x y z
N MET A 1 -67.53 -19.55 32.42
CA MET A 1 -66.24 -20.26 32.29
C MET A 1 -65.32 -19.43 31.41
N LYS A 2 -64.23 -18.94 31.99
CA LYS A 2 -63.27 -18.02 31.36
C LYS A 2 -62.22 -18.83 30.61
N VAL A 3 -62.07 -18.57 29.31
CA VAL A 3 -60.90 -19.01 28.52
C VAL A 3 -59.87 -17.90 28.65
N SER A 4 -58.81 -18.15 29.41
CA SER A 4 -57.72 -17.21 29.62
C SER A 4 -56.75 -17.25 28.45
N LEU A 5 -56.60 -16.08 27.81
CA LEU A 5 -55.51 -15.69 26.93
C LEU A 5 -54.15 -16.12 27.52
N SER A 6 -53.48 -17.06 26.86
CA SER A 6 -52.02 -17.08 26.81
C SER A 6 -51.60 -16.80 25.39
N THR A 7 -51.77 -15.53 25.00
CA THR A 7 -51.07 -14.95 23.87
C THR A 7 -49.59 -15.06 24.18
N ILE A 8 -48.95 -16.01 23.51
CA ILE A 8 -47.49 -16.15 23.44
C ILE A 8 -46.99 -14.88 22.74
N PHE A 9 -46.80 -13.84 23.54
CA PHE A 9 -46.06 -12.64 23.18
C PHE A 9 -44.58 -13.03 23.32
N PHE A 10 -44.13 -13.95 22.47
CA PHE A 10 -42.73 -14.03 22.07
C PHE A 10 -42.52 -12.77 21.22
N LEU A 11 -42.33 -11.65 21.92
CA LEU A 11 -41.66 -10.52 21.33
C LEU A 11 -40.33 -11.08 20.85
N LEU A 12 -40.23 -11.25 19.54
CA LEU A 12 -38.99 -11.17 18.81
C LEU A 12 -38.38 -9.80 19.15
N LEU A 13 -37.76 -9.72 20.33
CA LEU A 13 -36.58 -8.92 20.56
C LEU A 13 -35.49 -9.59 19.74
N THR A 14 -35.61 -9.49 18.41
CA THR A 14 -34.44 -9.18 17.59
C THR A 14 -33.93 -7.87 18.17
N ILE A 15 -33.09 -8.01 19.20
CA ILE A 15 -32.04 -7.06 19.48
C ILE A 15 -31.33 -6.99 18.13
N CYS A 16 -31.70 -6.00 17.31
CA CYS A 16 -30.75 -5.39 16.42
C CYS A 16 -29.56 -5.13 17.33
N VAL A 17 -28.56 -5.99 17.24
CA VAL A 17 -27.23 -5.65 17.68
C VAL A 17 -26.93 -4.45 16.80
N CYS A 18 -27.22 -3.26 17.33
CA CYS A 18 -26.60 -2.03 16.87
C CYS A 18 -25.12 -2.36 17.00
N GLY A 19 -24.53 -2.77 15.88
CA GLY A 19 -23.11 -3.04 15.79
C GLY A 19 -22.42 -1.86 16.44
N GLN A 20 -21.58 -2.14 17.44
CA GLN A 20 -20.87 -1.11 18.18
C GLN A 20 -20.39 -0.06 17.18
N GLU A 21 -20.84 1.19 17.33
CA GLU A 21 -20.49 2.26 16.39
C GLU A 21 -18.96 2.39 16.22
N ASN A 22 -18.20 1.88 17.19
CA ASN A 22 -16.74 1.87 17.28
C ASN A 22 -16.06 0.52 16.94
N GLY A 23 -16.77 -0.41 16.29
CA GLY A 23 -16.25 -1.72 15.90
C GLY A 23 -15.72 -1.76 14.46
N LEU A 24 -14.74 -2.63 14.23
CA LEU A 24 -14.25 -2.98 12.89
C LEU A 24 -15.38 -3.61 12.08
N ARG A 25 -15.68 -3.04 10.91
CA ARG A 25 -16.62 -3.58 9.91
C ARG A 25 -15.85 -3.98 8.67
N THR A 26 -16.38 -4.97 7.95
CA THR A 26 -15.79 -5.42 6.69
C THR A 26 -16.82 -5.39 5.58
N LYS A 27 -16.41 -5.00 4.37
CA LYS A 27 -17.26 -5.05 3.17
C LYS A 27 -16.51 -5.65 2.00
N LEU A 28 -16.99 -6.79 1.51
CA LEU A 28 -16.41 -7.47 0.35
C LEU A 28 -16.45 -6.56 -0.89
N ILE A 29 -15.40 -6.65 -1.70
CA ILE A 29 -15.34 -5.93 -2.96
C ILE A 29 -16.25 -6.58 -3.99
N ASP A 30 -17.08 -5.74 -4.61
CA ASP A 30 -18.03 -6.13 -5.65
C ASP A 30 -17.56 -5.55 -6.99
N GLU A 31 -17.35 -6.43 -7.98
CA GLU A 31 -16.90 -6.04 -9.32
C GLU A 31 -17.94 -5.16 -10.06
N ASN A 32 -19.23 -5.25 -9.67
CA ASN A 32 -20.29 -4.37 -10.16
C ASN A 32 -20.26 -2.98 -9.52
N TYR A 33 -19.41 -2.79 -8.52
CA TYR A 33 -19.27 -1.57 -7.75
C TYR A 33 -17.80 -1.13 -7.73
N SER A 34 -17.31 -0.69 -8.89
CA SER A 34 -15.93 -0.28 -9.12
C SER A 34 -15.84 1.12 -9.75
N TRP A 35 -14.66 1.71 -9.75
CA TRP A 35 -14.39 3.02 -10.39
C TRP A 35 -14.68 3.02 -11.90
N ARG A 36 -14.80 1.84 -12.53
CA ARG A 36 -15.14 1.72 -13.96
C ARG A 36 -16.62 1.94 -14.24
N ASN A 37 -17.49 1.68 -13.27
CA ASN A 37 -18.95 1.66 -13.46
C ASN A 37 -19.75 2.46 -12.43
N LYS A 38 -19.10 3.03 -11.40
CA LYS A 38 -19.73 3.88 -10.38
C LYS A 38 -18.94 5.16 -10.17
N THR A 39 -19.64 6.21 -9.75
CA THR A 39 -19.02 7.47 -9.32
C THR A 39 -18.38 7.31 -7.95
N ALA A 40 -17.42 8.18 -7.59
CA ALA A 40 -16.81 8.17 -6.26
C ALA A 40 -17.85 8.26 -5.12
N GLU A 41 -18.86 9.11 -5.27
CA GLU A 41 -19.92 9.27 -4.25
C GLU A 41 -20.80 8.03 -4.12
N GLN A 42 -21.03 7.29 -5.22
CA GLN A 42 -21.67 5.99 -5.18
C GLN A 42 -20.80 4.98 -4.41
N LEU A 43 -19.52 4.86 -4.79
CA LEU A 43 -18.54 3.99 -4.11
C LEU A 43 -18.49 4.27 -2.61
N ASP A 44 -18.39 5.54 -2.23
CA ASP A 44 -18.35 5.99 -0.84
C ASP A 44 -19.61 5.60 -0.06
N SER A 45 -20.78 5.79 -0.67
CA SER A 45 -22.07 5.42 -0.07
C SER A 45 -22.19 3.90 0.12
N PHE A 46 -21.83 3.13 -0.91
CA PHE A 46 -21.93 1.67 -0.84
C PHE A 46 -20.92 1.04 0.10
N TYR A 47 -19.64 1.41 0.01
CA TYR A 47 -18.60 0.75 0.79
C TYR A 47 -18.49 1.29 2.22
N PHE A 48 -18.67 2.59 2.42
CA PHE A 48 -18.32 3.26 3.66
C PHE A 48 -19.53 3.90 4.38
N ASP A 49 -20.75 3.66 3.88
CA ASP A 49 -22.00 4.24 4.39
C ASP A 49 -21.96 5.79 4.46
N LEU A 50 -21.17 6.40 3.58
CA LEU A 50 -21.01 7.85 3.52
C LEU A 50 -22.19 8.48 2.79
N GLN A 51 -22.89 9.38 3.46
CA GLN A 51 -24.02 10.08 2.82
C GLN A 51 -23.53 10.95 1.66
N PRO A 52 -24.24 10.98 0.52
CA PRO A 52 -23.97 11.90 -0.56
C PRO A 52 -23.94 13.34 -0.06
N ILE A 53 -22.84 14.05 -0.33
CA ILE A 53 -22.69 15.44 0.12
C ILE A 53 -23.48 16.38 -0.79
N GLN A 54 -23.66 16.05 -2.07
CA GLN A 54 -24.39 16.89 -3.02
C GLN A 54 -25.89 16.98 -2.68
N THR A 55 -26.48 15.89 -2.20
CA THR A 55 -27.91 15.78 -1.87
C THR A 55 -28.15 15.69 -0.36
N THR A 56 -27.22 16.21 0.44
CA THR A 56 -27.33 16.20 1.90
C THR A 56 -28.58 16.94 2.40
N LYS A 57 -29.18 16.44 3.48
CA LYS A 57 -30.30 17.10 4.17
C LYS A 57 -29.88 18.20 5.13
N PHE A 58 -28.59 18.30 5.42
CA PHE A 58 -28.04 19.27 6.36
C PHE A 58 -27.90 20.65 5.69
N LYS A 59 -28.07 21.72 6.47
CA LYS A 59 -27.80 23.08 5.94
C LYS A 59 -26.33 23.26 5.60
N SER A 60 -25.45 22.60 6.33
CA SER A 60 -24.03 22.55 6.06
C SER A 60 -23.52 21.13 6.16
N HIS A 61 -22.74 20.70 5.17
CA HIS A 61 -22.02 19.43 5.17
C HIS A 61 -20.64 19.65 4.53
N PHE A 62 -19.60 19.30 5.25
CA PHE A 62 -18.20 19.44 4.88
C PHE A 62 -17.63 18.02 4.85
N ARG A 63 -16.93 17.64 3.79
CA ARG A 63 -16.18 16.38 3.71
C ARG A 63 -14.74 16.66 3.34
N ILE A 64 -13.81 16.07 4.09
CA ILE A 64 -12.38 16.12 3.80
C ILE A 64 -11.89 14.69 3.63
N SER A 65 -11.36 14.37 2.46
CA SER A 65 -10.85 13.03 2.13
C SER A 65 -9.33 13.01 2.07
N LEU A 66 -8.77 12.04 2.80
CA LEU A 66 -7.36 11.70 2.90
C LEU A 66 -7.18 10.23 2.52
N THR A 67 -5.95 9.83 2.24
CA THR A 67 -5.62 8.41 2.01
C THR A 67 -5.97 7.57 3.24
N GLY A 68 -6.97 6.71 3.12
CA GLY A 68 -7.46 5.84 4.20
C GLY A 68 -8.38 6.51 5.23
N GLN A 69 -8.62 7.82 5.17
CA GLN A 69 -9.48 8.52 6.13
C GLN A 69 -10.41 9.53 5.44
N THR A 70 -11.69 9.51 5.79
CA THR A 70 -12.65 10.53 5.37
C THR A 70 -13.32 11.14 6.60
N ILE A 71 -13.34 12.47 6.67
CA ILE A 71 -13.93 13.22 7.78
C ILE A 71 -15.13 14.00 7.26
N ASP A 72 -16.29 13.79 7.90
CA ASP A 72 -17.52 14.54 7.66
C ASP A 72 -17.81 15.47 8.84
N PHE A 73 -18.16 16.73 8.55
CA PHE A 73 -18.75 17.66 9.51
C PHE A 73 -20.10 18.14 8.99
N TYR A 74 -21.16 18.02 9.78
CA TYR A 74 -22.51 18.39 9.33
C TYR A 74 -23.30 19.14 10.40
N SER A 75 -24.15 20.05 9.95
CA SER A 75 -24.96 20.92 10.80
C SER A 75 -26.33 21.21 10.18
N SER A 76 -27.38 21.15 11.01
CA SER A 76 -28.74 21.51 10.61
C SER A 76 -29.04 23.02 10.77
N ASP A 77 -28.21 23.76 11.50
CA ASP A 77 -28.43 25.17 11.85
C ASP A 77 -27.28 26.12 11.46
N ASN A 78 -26.18 25.57 10.93
CA ASN A 78 -24.91 26.26 10.62
C ASN A 78 -24.15 26.80 11.84
N LEU A 79 -24.59 26.47 13.06
CA LEU A 79 -24.00 26.93 14.32
C LEU A 79 -23.31 25.79 15.05
N LYS A 80 -24.01 24.66 15.22
CA LYS A 80 -23.48 23.46 15.88
C LYS A 80 -23.22 22.37 14.87
N PHE A 81 -22.01 21.85 14.87
CA PHE A 81 -21.54 20.83 13.97
C PHE A 81 -21.33 19.52 14.72
N HIS A 82 -21.67 18.44 14.03
CA HIS A 82 -21.31 17.08 14.41
C HIS A 82 -20.22 16.59 13.48
N GLY A 83 -19.27 15.83 14.00
CA GLY A 83 -18.18 15.27 13.22
C GLY A 83 -18.16 13.75 13.23
N LYS A 84 -17.78 13.16 12.11
CA LYS A 84 -17.58 11.72 11.96
C LYS A 84 -16.33 11.44 11.14
N LEU A 85 -15.43 10.66 11.70
CA LEU A 85 -14.26 10.12 11.00
C LEU A 85 -14.57 8.69 10.54
N THR A 86 -14.22 8.38 9.29
CA THR A 86 -14.26 7.04 8.72
C THR A 86 -12.85 6.63 8.33
N ASN A 87 -12.27 5.68 9.06
CA ASN A 87 -11.03 5.01 8.69
C ASN A 87 -11.35 3.82 7.79
N PHE A 88 -10.54 3.59 6.76
CA PHE A 88 -10.65 2.42 5.93
C PHE A 88 -9.30 1.96 5.40
N ILE A 89 -9.19 0.67 5.10
CA ILE A 89 -8.04 0.05 4.46
C ILE A 89 -8.50 -1.15 3.63
N THR A 90 -7.86 -1.40 2.49
CA THR A 90 -8.20 -2.54 1.63
C THR A 90 -7.38 -3.76 2.05
N GLU A 91 -8.05 -4.88 2.30
CA GLU A 91 -7.43 -6.19 2.45
C GLU A 91 -7.21 -6.83 1.08
N TYR A 92 -6.05 -7.44 0.88
CA TYR A 92 -5.69 -8.14 -0.35
C TYR A 92 -5.49 -9.63 -0.08
N ILE A 93 -5.90 -10.44 -1.05
CA ILE A 93 -5.63 -11.86 -1.09
C ILE A 93 -4.74 -12.20 -2.28
N THR A 94 -3.97 -13.26 -2.13
CA THR A 94 -3.19 -13.82 -3.22
C THR A 94 -4.08 -14.76 -4.04
N VAL A 95 -4.20 -14.48 -5.34
CA VAL A 95 -4.89 -15.34 -6.30
C VAL A 95 -3.93 -15.88 -7.33
N LYS A 96 -4.01 -17.19 -7.60
CA LYS A 96 -3.25 -17.80 -8.68
C LYS A 96 -3.76 -17.29 -10.02
N SER A 97 -2.88 -16.69 -10.80
CA SER A 97 -3.19 -16.36 -12.19
C SER A 97 -3.33 -17.64 -13.01
N LYS A 98 -4.33 -17.70 -13.88
CA LYS A 98 -4.49 -18.84 -14.81
C LYS A 98 -3.46 -18.80 -15.94
N ASP A 99 -3.01 -17.59 -16.28
CA ASP A 99 -2.21 -17.30 -17.47
C ASP A 99 -0.79 -16.81 -17.13
N SER A 100 -0.43 -16.70 -15.85
CA SER A 100 0.94 -16.43 -15.41
C SER A 100 1.35 -17.31 -14.24
N ASP A 101 2.66 -17.56 -14.12
CA ASP A 101 3.24 -18.24 -12.95
C ASP A 101 3.35 -17.32 -11.72
N TYR A 102 2.84 -16.10 -11.83
CA TYR A 102 2.84 -15.12 -10.77
C TYR A 102 1.49 -15.12 -10.07
N ASP A 103 1.56 -15.30 -8.77
CA ASP A 103 0.49 -15.00 -7.84
C ASP A 103 0.17 -13.50 -7.92
N GLN A 104 -1.10 -13.18 -8.17
CA GLN A 104 -1.57 -11.80 -8.23
C GLN A 104 -2.16 -11.38 -6.88
N SER A 105 -1.90 -10.15 -6.48
CA SER A 105 -2.62 -9.53 -5.37
C SER A 105 -3.97 -9.03 -5.88
N LYS A 106 -5.06 -9.56 -5.35
CA LYS A 106 -6.43 -9.12 -5.66
C LYS A 106 -7.04 -8.46 -4.43
N GLU A 107 -7.66 -7.31 -4.64
CA GLU A 107 -8.45 -6.65 -3.60
C GLU A 107 -9.59 -7.59 -3.17
N TYR A 108 -9.75 -7.78 -1.86
CA TYR A 108 -10.72 -8.70 -1.30
C TYR A 108 -11.87 -7.99 -0.60
N GLN A 109 -11.56 -7.09 0.32
CA GLN A 109 -12.56 -6.36 1.11
C GLN A 109 -12.00 -5.05 1.65
N TYR A 110 -12.88 -4.12 1.96
CA TYR A 110 -12.55 -2.99 2.83
C TYR A 110 -12.72 -3.39 4.30
N VAL A 111 -11.77 -3.02 5.14
CA VAL A 111 -11.91 -2.98 6.60
C VAL A 111 -12.12 -1.53 7.01
N ILE A 112 -13.14 -1.27 7.82
CA ILE A 112 -13.69 0.07 8.05
C ILE A 112 -13.92 0.27 9.55
N GLU A 113 -13.67 1.49 10.02
CA GLU A 113 -14.05 1.93 11.35
C GLU A 113 -14.63 3.34 11.26
N GLN A 114 -15.70 3.61 12.02
CA GLN A 114 -16.29 4.94 12.10
C GLN A 114 -16.22 5.42 13.54
N ILE A 115 -15.91 6.70 13.73
CA ILE A 115 -15.70 7.30 15.04
C ILE A 115 -16.40 8.66 15.05
N SER A 116 -17.26 8.88 16.04
CA SER A 116 -17.84 10.18 16.30
C SER A 116 -16.79 11.12 16.89
N LEU A 117 -16.65 12.31 16.33
CA LEU A 117 -15.71 13.32 16.80
C LEU A 117 -16.35 14.21 17.87
N GLU A 118 -15.53 14.76 18.76
CA GLU A 118 -15.98 15.61 19.84
C GLU A 118 -16.51 16.95 19.29
N ASN A 119 -17.75 17.29 19.61
CA ASN A 119 -18.46 18.40 18.97
C ASN A 119 -17.76 19.76 19.21
N THR A 120 -17.17 20.03 20.38
CA THR A 120 -16.51 21.32 20.61
C THR A 120 -15.24 21.51 19.78
N ALA A 121 -14.48 20.44 19.54
CA ALA A 121 -13.35 20.42 18.64
C ALA A 121 -13.81 20.59 17.18
N VAL A 122 -14.91 19.94 16.81
CA VAL A 122 -15.53 20.07 15.49
C VAL A 122 -15.97 21.51 15.21
N ASP A 123 -16.71 22.13 16.14
CA ASP A 123 -17.17 23.53 16.01
C ASP A 123 -15.99 24.47 15.81
N LYS A 124 -14.96 24.37 16.67
CA LYS A 124 -13.73 25.18 16.57
C LYS A 124 -13.01 25.00 15.24
N PHE A 125 -12.88 23.76 14.77
CA PHE A 125 -12.22 23.48 13.50
C PHE A 125 -13.00 24.09 12.33
N VAL A 126 -14.32 23.88 12.26
CA VAL A 126 -15.16 24.40 11.18
C VAL A 126 -15.17 25.93 11.17
N GLU A 127 -15.24 26.58 12.33
CA GLU A 127 -15.09 28.03 12.44
C GLU A 127 -13.72 28.51 11.95
N GLY A 128 -12.64 27.81 12.32
CA GLY A 128 -11.29 28.09 11.84
C GLY A 128 -11.20 27.99 10.32
N LEU A 129 -11.67 26.89 9.75
CA LEU A 129 -11.67 26.61 8.31
C LEU A 129 -12.42 27.69 7.50
N LYS A 130 -13.54 28.18 8.03
CA LYS A 130 -14.28 29.31 7.45
C LYS A 130 -13.46 30.61 7.50
N LYS A 131 -12.82 30.90 8.65
CA LYS A 131 -12.03 32.12 8.85
C LYS A 131 -10.78 32.18 7.97
N THR A 132 -10.18 31.06 7.61
CA THR A 132 -9.00 31.05 6.72
C THR A 132 -9.34 31.33 5.26
N GLY A 133 -10.62 31.34 4.88
CA GLY A 133 -11.05 31.48 3.49
C GLY A 133 -10.90 30.21 2.64
N GLN A 134 -10.84 29.02 3.27
CA GLN A 134 -10.68 27.76 2.53
C GLN A 134 -11.81 27.52 1.52
N LEU A 135 -13.02 27.94 1.87
CA LEU A 135 -14.24 27.71 1.09
C LEU A 135 -14.20 28.39 -0.28
N GLU A 136 -13.45 29.49 -0.38
CA GLU A 136 -13.33 30.32 -1.57
C GLU A 136 -12.16 29.92 -2.48
N ILE A 137 -11.24 29.09 -1.98
CA ILE A 137 -10.07 28.64 -2.75
C ILE A 137 -10.55 27.80 -3.95
N PRO A 138 -10.12 28.09 -5.19
CA PRO A 138 -10.50 27.29 -6.33
C PRO A 138 -9.73 25.95 -6.36
N THR A 139 -10.21 24.95 -7.08
CA THR A 139 -9.46 23.69 -7.27
C THR A 139 -8.11 23.95 -7.94
N ASP A 140 -7.14 23.06 -7.75
CA ASP A 140 -5.77 23.22 -8.27
C ASP A 140 -5.65 23.61 -9.75
N THR A 141 -6.53 23.12 -10.62
CA THR A 141 -6.53 23.43 -12.06
C THR A 141 -6.80 24.91 -12.37
N LEU A 142 -7.30 25.67 -11.40
CA LEU A 142 -7.61 27.08 -11.50
C LEU A 142 -6.64 27.97 -10.68
N ILE A 143 -5.69 27.38 -9.94
CA ILE A 143 -4.67 28.12 -9.20
C ILE A 143 -3.47 28.39 -10.13
N PRO A 144 -3.08 29.66 -10.36
CA PRO A 144 -1.91 29.97 -11.17
C PRO A 144 -0.65 29.30 -10.64
N SER A 145 0.18 28.80 -11.55
CA SER A 145 1.47 28.15 -11.26
C SER A 145 1.41 26.83 -10.48
N TRP A 146 0.22 26.26 -10.25
CA TRP A 146 0.10 24.91 -9.66
C TRP A 146 0.68 23.85 -10.61
N GLN A 147 1.72 23.15 -10.17
CA GLN A 147 2.36 22.10 -10.96
C GLN A 147 1.57 20.81 -10.84
N ARG A 148 1.20 20.23 -11.99
CA ARG A 148 0.36 19.02 -12.08
C ARG A 148 1.10 17.76 -12.52
N ASN A 149 2.38 17.89 -12.85
CA ASN A 149 3.19 16.81 -13.42
C ASN A 149 3.99 16.02 -12.36
N PHE A 150 3.62 16.17 -11.09
CA PHE A 150 4.20 15.36 -10.03
C PHE A 150 3.65 13.94 -10.12
N LEU A 151 4.54 12.96 -10.01
CA LEU A 151 4.18 11.54 -9.94
C LEU A 151 4.24 11.08 -8.48
N HIS A 152 3.48 10.04 -8.15
CA HIS A 152 3.55 9.32 -6.86
C HIS A 152 3.30 10.17 -5.61
N CYS A 153 2.34 11.09 -5.65
CA CYS A 153 1.93 11.89 -4.49
C CYS A 153 0.46 11.64 -4.12
N ASN A 154 0.07 12.08 -2.92
CA ASN A 154 -1.33 12.11 -2.51
C ASN A 154 -2.02 13.43 -2.92
N SER A 155 -3.36 13.39 -2.96
CA SER A 155 -4.20 14.57 -3.15
C SER A 155 -4.95 14.89 -1.86
N LEU A 156 -5.25 16.17 -1.62
CA LEU A 156 -6.20 16.61 -0.61
C LEU A 156 -7.51 16.99 -1.30
N VAL A 157 -8.63 16.48 -0.80
CA VAL A 157 -9.95 16.77 -1.36
C VAL A 157 -10.83 17.39 -0.29
N PHE A 158 -11.33 18.58 -0.57
CA PHE A 158 -12.34 19.26 0.24
C PHE A 158 -13.65 19.32 -0.55
N GLN A 159 -14.74 18.98 0.11
CA GLN A 159 -16.08 19.07 -0.44
C GLN A 159 -16.95 19.83 0.54
N PHE A 160 -17.75 20.75 0.03
CA PHE A 160 -18.63 21.59 0.83
C PHE A 160 -20.01 21.59 0.20
N ASN A 161 -21.05 21.43 1.00
CA ASN A 161 -22.41 21.76 0.65
C ASN A 161 -22.95 22.70 1.73
N ILE A 162 -23.14 23.97 1.36
CA ILE A 162 -23.61 25.01 2.26
C ILE A 162 -24.88 25.61 1.66
N ASN A 163 -25.99 25.50 2.38
CA ASN A 163 -27.32 25.92 1.97
C ASN A 163 -27.71 25.41 0.57
N GLY A 164 -27.36 24.16 0.26
CA GLY A 164 -27.64 23.53 -1.04
C GLY A 164 -26.62 23.84 -2.15
N LYS A 165 -25.64 24.72 -1.91
CA LYS A 165 -24.57 25.00 -2.87
C LYS A 165 -23.39 24.08 -2.64
N TYR A 166 -23.18 23.15 -3.59
CA TYR A 166 -22.07 22.22 -3.57
C TYR A 166 -20.80 22.81 -4.21
N THR A 167 -19.64 22.53 -3.63
CA THR A 167 -18.32 22.88 -4.15
C THR A 167 -17.34 21.75 -3.86
N LYS A 168 -16.46 21.46 -4.82
CA LYS A 168 -15.39 20.46 -4.69
C LYS A 168 -14.06 21.10 -5.05
N GLN A 169 -13.09 20.96 -4.16
CA GLN A 169 -11.72 21.39 -4.35
C GLN A 169 -10.81 20.16 -4.29
N ILE A 170 -9.98 19.98 -5.30
CA ILE A 170 -8.97 18.93 -5.35
C ILE A 170 -7.62 19.63 -5.44
N PHE A 171 -6.70 19.24 -4.58
CA PHE A 171 -5.32 19.74 -4.57
C PHE A 171 -4.38 18.56 -4.76
N HIS A 172 -3.86 18.39 -5.98
CA HIS A 172 -2.90 17.35 -6.30
C HIS A 172 -1.49 17.74 -5.87
N CYS A 173 -0.81 16.87 -5.12
CA CYS A 173 0.55 17.06 -4.61
C CYS A 173 0.80 18.41 -3.89
N PRO A 174 -0.03 18.80 -2.91
CA PRO A 174 0.07 20.13 -2.32
C PRO A 174 1.43 20.37 -1.61
N TRP A 175 2.03 19.33 -1.02
CA TRP A 175 3.35 19.42 -0.38
C TRP A 175 4.51 19.62 -1.36
N GLY A 176 4.36 19.19 -2.61
CA GLY A 176 5.40 19.32 -3.64
C GLY A 176 5.44 20.69 -4.31
N GLN A 177 4.41 21.52 -4.12
CA GLN A 177 4.34 22.86 -4.70
C GLN A 177 5.40 23.79 -4.08
N LYS A 178 5.79 24.85 -4.78
CA LYS A 178 6.64 25.91 -4.20
C LYS A 178 5.86 26.69 -3.15
N ASP A 179 6.52 27.16 -2.09
CA ASP A 179 5.86 27.94 -1.02
C ASP A 179 5.24 29.25 -1.51
N SER A 180 5.72 29.79 -2.64
CA SER A 180 5.19 30.99 -3.28
C SER A 180 3.87 30.77 -4.04
N VAL A 181 3.38 29.53 -4.17
CA VAL A 181 2.11 29.24 -4.85
C VAL A 181 0.96 29.79 -3.99
N GLU A 182 0.05 30.52 -4.64
CA GLU A 182 -1.10 31.11 -3.97
C GLU A 182 -1.93 30.04 -3.26
N PHE A 183 -2.45 30.39 -2.08
CA PHE A 183 -3.27 29.52 -1.21
C PHE A 183 -2.58 28.27 -0.63
N LYS A 184 -1.36 27.90 -1.08
CA LYS A 184 -0.67 26.69 -0.60
C LYS A 184 -0.58 26.64 0.92
N SER A 185 -0.15 27.74 1.55
CA SER A 185 -0.01 27.82 3.01
C SER A 185 -1.35 27.56 3.70
N ILE A 186 -2.42 28.23 3.27
CA ILE A 186 -3.77 28.05 3.84
C ILE A 186 -4.23 26.59 3.73
N ILE A 187 -4.06 25.95 2.56
CA ILE A 187 -4.45 24.56 2.33
C ILE A 187 -3.72 23.61 3.29
N LEU A 188 -2.40 23.78 3.41
CA LEU A 188 -1.56 22.92 4.26
C LEU A 188 -1.78 23.20 5.75
N ASP A 189 -1.92 24.46 6.16
CA ASP A 189 -2.18 24.85 7.55
C ASP A 189 -3.52 24.30 8.03
N ASN A 190 -4.55 24.33 7.17
CA ASN A 190 -5.85 23.72 7.48
C ASN A 190 -5.77 22.20 7.59
N TYR A 191 -4.97 21.55 6.74
CA TYR A 191 -4.71 20.12 6.84
C TYR A 191 -3.98 19.75 8.14
N GLU A 192 -2.92 20.48 8.50
CA GLU A 192 -2.18 20.23 9.75
C GLU A 192 -3.05 20.53 10.99
N THR A 193 -3.88 21.58 10.92
CA THR A 193 -4.86 21.88 11.97
C THR A 193 -5.89 20.76 12.11
N LEU A 194 -6.41 20.22 10.99
CA LEU A 194 -7.31 19.07 10.99
C LEU A 194 -6.65 17.86 11.67
N LYS A 195 -5.43 17.52 11.23
CA LYS A 195 -4.67 16.39 11.74
C LYS A 195 -4.40 16.48 13.23
N SER A 196 -3.92 17.62 13.69
CA SER A 196 -3.57 17.86 15.09
C SER A 196 -4.81 17.93 15.99
N THR A 197 -5.87 18.63 15.56
CA THR A 197 -7.12 18.79 16.33
C THR A 197 -7.78 17.44 16.61
N PHE A 198 -7.83 16.56 15.61
CA PHE A 198 -8.49 15.26 15.74
C PHE A 198 -7.52 14.09 15.93
N GLN A 199 -6.22 14.35 16.09
CA GLN A 199 -5.18 13.35 16.30
C GLN A 199 -5.24 12.21 15.26
N LEU A 200 -5.42 12.57 13.98
CA LEU A 200 -5.80 11.63 12.92
C LEU A 200 -4.81 10.47 12.75
N ASP A 201 -3.51 10.74 12.87
CA ASP A 201 -2.46 9.71 12.77
C ASP A 201 -2.59 8.70 13.92
N SER A 202 -2.73 9.16 15.16
CA SER A 202 -2.88 8.28 16.33
C SER A 202 -4.16 7.44 16.25
N ILE A 203 -5.26 8.02 15.76
CA ILE A 203 -6.51 7.30 15.57
C ILE A 203 -6.31 6.21 14.49
N TYR A 204 -5.63 6.53 13.39
CA TYR A 204 -5.40 5.56 12.33
C TYR A 204 -4.45 4.44 12.76
N ASP A 205 -3.41 4.75 13.53
CA ASP A 205 -2.50 3.75 14.09
C ASP A 205 -3.26 2.80 15.04
N SER A 206 -4.19 3.33 15.84
CA SER A 206 -5.09 2.51 16.66
C SER A 206 -6.01 1.63 15.80
N PHE A 207 -6.51 2.13 14.68
CA PHE A 207 -7.31 1.36 13.73
C PHE A 207 -6.48 0.22 13.12
N GLU A 208 -5.26 0.51 12.64
CA GLU A 208 -4.34 -0.49 12.11
C GLU A 208 -3.97 -1.54 13.15
N GLY A 209 -3.82 -1.14 14.41
CA GLY A 209 -3.61 -2.02 15.56
C GLY A 209 -4.68 -3.11 15.69
N LYS A 210 -5.94 -2.81 15.33
CA LYS A 210 -7.09 -3.72 15.41
C LYS A 210 -7.18 -4.70 14.22
N LEU A 211 -6.45 -4.46 13.13
CA LEU A 211 -6.52 -5.31 11.94
C LEU A 211 -6.10 -6.77 12.24
N PRO A 212 -6.76 -7.77 11.65
CA PRO A 212 -6.32 -9.16 11.79
C PRO A 212 -4.89 -9.39 11.28
N LYS A 213 -4.14 -10.25 11.96
CA LYS A 213 -2.78 -10.66 11.56
C LYS A 213 -2.83 -11.76 10.48
N GLY A 214 -1.70 -12.00 9.84
CA GLY A 214 -1.51 -12.96 8.75
C GLY A 214 -2.02 -12.48 7.39
N LYS A 215 -2.34 -11.19 7.24
CA LYS A 215 -3.02 -10.62 6.08
C LYS A 215 -2.28 -9.41 5.50
N THR A 216 -2.54 -9.13 4.23
CA THR A 216 -1.97 -7.98 3.51
C THR A 216 -3.01 -6.89 3.36
N TYR A 217 -2.61 -5.65 3.61
CA TYR A 217 -3.46 -4.48 3.56
C TYR A 217 -2.83 -3.35 2.75
N SER A 218 -3.61 -2.44 2.19
CA SER A 218 -3.11 -1.18 1.63
C SER A 218 -4.09 -0.04 1.84
N ARG A 219 -3.56 1.14 2.16
CA ARG A 219 -4.33 2.39 2.29
C ARG A 219 -4.54 3.08 0.94
N ASP A 220 -3.61 2.92 0.00
CA ASP A 220 -3.54 3.63 -1.28
C ASP A 220 -3.57 2.71 -2.51
N GLY A 221 -3.56 1.39 -2.30
CA GLY A 221 -3.49 0.38 -3.37
C GLY A 221 -2.10 0.17 -3.96
N TYR A 222 -1.09 0.93 -3.50
CA TYR A 222 0.29 0.85 -3.98
C TYR A 222 1.22 0.28 -2.91
N ARG A 223 1.14 0.83 -1.69
CA ARG A 223 1.97 0.43 -0.56
C ARG A 223 1.25 -0.68 0.21
N MET A 224 1.84 -1.87 0.16
CA MET A 224 1.32 -3.03 0.85
C MET A 224 1.94 -3.14 2.25
N MET A 225 1.09 -3.40 3.23
CA MET A 225 1.45 -3.73 4.60
C MET A 225 1.04 -5.17 4.87
N TYR A 226 2.01 -6.06 5.08
CA TYR A 226 1.74 -7.38 5.63
C TYR A 226 1.73 -7.33 7.15
N LYS A 227 0.59 -7.63 7.78
CA LYS A 227 0.50 -7.69 9.24
C LYS A 227 0.90 -9.07 9.72
N MET A 228 2.13 -9.24 10.16
CA MET A 228 2.65 -10.53 10.64
C MET A 228 1.83 -11.13 11.80
N THR A 229 1.70 -12.46 11.83
CA THR A 229 1.25 -13.20 13.01
C THR A 229 2.25 -13.08 14.16
N ASP A 230 1.84 -13.43 15.37
CA ASP A 230 2.74 -13.38 16.54
C ASP A 230 3.96 -14.29 16.35
N GLN A 231 3.74 -15.51 15.86
CA GLN A 231 4.83 -16.43 15.53
C GLN A 231 5.78 -15.86 14.47
N GLN A 232 5.25 -15.23 13.42
CA GLN A 232 6.08 -14.58 12.40
C GLN A 232 6.86 -13.39 12.97
N SER A 233 6.24 -12.57 13.82
CA SER A 233 6.88 -11.44 14.48
C SER A 233 8.01 -11.90 15.41
N GLU A 234 7.80 -12.97 16.18
CA GLU A 234 8.85 -13.57 17.01
C GLU A 234 10.02 -14.10 16.19
N ASN A 235 9.73 -14.82 15.09
CA ASN A 235 10.76 -15.30 14.18
C ASN A 235 11.52 -14.15 13.52
N TRP A 236 10.80 -13.09 13.14
CA TRP A 236 11.40 -11.86 12.61
C TRP A 236 12.34 -11.23 13.65
N LYS A 237 11.91 -11.09 14.91
CA LYS A 237 12.77 -10.57 15.99
C LYS A 237 14.00 -11.44 16.23
N LYS A 238 13.85 -12.77 16.25
CA LYS A 238 14.98 -13.71 16.41
C LYS A 238 16.03 -13.58 15.31
N GLY A 239 15.60 -13.30 14.08
CA GLY A 239 16.50 -13.09 12.94
C GLY A 239 17.11 -11.69 12.86
N GLN A 240 16.81 -10.77 13.79
CA GLN A 240 17.22 -9.37 13.70
C GLN A 240 18.74 -9.20 13.58
N THR A 241 19.53 -9.84 14.45
CA THR A 241 21.00 -9.74 14.41
C THR A 241 21.56 -10.15 13.05
N GLN A 242 21.04 -11.22 12.46
CA GLN A 242 21.47 -11.69 11.15
C GLN A 242 21.13 -10.68 10.06
N ARG A 243 19.92 -10.10 10.07
CA ARG A 243 19.51 -9.11 9.07
C ARG A 243 20.26 -7.79 9.22
N ASP A 244 20.47 -7.32 10.45
CA ASP A 244 21.26 -6.13 10.73
C ASP A 244 22.71 -6.31 10.25
N PHE A 245 23.32 -7.48 10.51
CA PHE A 245 24.62 -7.82 9.96
C PHE A 245 24.62 -7.76 8.44
N MET A 246 23.72 -8.48 7.76
CA MET A 246 23.69 -8.52 6.30
C MET A 246 23.47 -7.12 5.69
N LYS A 247 22.60 -6.30 6.31
CA LYS A 247 22.38 -4.91 5.92
C LYS A 247 23.66 -4.08 6.07
N SER A 248 24.41 -4.27 7.14
CA SER A 248 25.66 -3.54 7.39
C SER A 248 26.77 -3.84 6.39
N VAL A 249 26.83 -5.07 5.86
CA VAL A 249 27.86 -5.50 4.89
C VAL A 249 27.40 -5.41 3.44
N LYS A 250 26.11 -5.12 3.19
CA LYS A 250 25.48 -5.15 1.87
C LYS A 250 26.26 -4.35 0.83
N ASP A 251 26.48 -3.06 1.09
CA ASP A 251 27.07 -2.17 0.09
C ASP A 251 28.56 -2.47 -0.14
N THR A 252 29.25 -2.97 0.90
CA THR A 252 30.63 -3.45 0.78
C THR A 252 30.71 -4.67 -0.13
N ILE A 253 29.80 -5.64 0.05
CA ILE A 253 29.71 -6.84 -0.80
C ILE A 253 29.40 -6.44 -2.25
N ASP A 254 28.38 -5.61 -2.45
CA ASP A 254 27.94 -5.22 -3.80
C ASP A 254 29.06 -4.48 -4.54
N SER A 255 29.73 -3.54 -3.87
CA SER A 255 30.85 -2.78 -4.43
C SER A 255 32.04 -3.67 -4.74
N TYR A 256 32.39 -4.59 -3.84
CA TYR A 256 33.51 -5.51 -4.04
C TYR A 256 33.26 -6.47 -5.20
N ILE A 257 32.09 -7.13 -5.24
CA ILE A 257 31.72 -8.03 -6.34
C ILE A 257 31.76 -7.28 -7.66
N ASN A 258 31.14 -6.09 -7.75
CA ASN A 258 31.16 -5.30 -8.98
C ASN A 258 32.58 -4.90 -9.39
N SER A 259 33.44 -4.52 -8.44
CA SER A 259 34.86 -4.23 -8.73
C SER A 259 35.60 -5.45 -9.29
N GLU A 260 35.38 -6.64 -8.71
CA GLU A 260 36.00 -7.87 -9.22
C GLU A 260 35.44 -8.27 -10.59
N LEU A 261 34.14 -8.07 -10.85
CA LEU A 261 33.54 -8.31 -12.15
C LEU A 261 34.09 -7.36 -13.22
N GLN A 262 34.31 -6.09 -12.90
CA GLN A 262 34.91 -5.11 -13.83
C GLN A 262 36.35 -5.44 -14.22
N LYS A 263 37.09 -6.15 -13.38
CA LYS A 263 38.45 -6.62 -13.69
C LYS A 263 38.46 -7.81 -14.65
N GLN A 264 37.32 -8.47 -14.84
CA GLN A 264 37.19 -9.65 -15.67
C GLN A 264 36.68 -9.29 -17.07
N ASP A 265 37.31 -9.85 -18.12
CA ASP A 265 36.78 -9.81 -19.48
C ASP A 265 35.66 -10.85 -19.64
N ILE A 266 34.46 -10.51 -19.16
CA ILE A 266 33.30 -11.40 -19.17
C ILE A 266 32.70 -11.46 -20.58
N LYS A 267 33.15 -12.44 -21.36
CA LYS A 267 32.56 -12.75 -22.67
C LYS A 267 31.47 -13.81 -22.57
N LEU A 268 30.26 -13.44 -23.00
CA LEU A 268 29.10 -14.33 -23.14
C LEU A 268 28.79 -14.73 -24.59
N SER A 269 29.64 -14.36 -25.55
CA SER A 269 29.38 -14.59 -26.98
C SER A 269 28.89 -16.03 -27.27
N GLY A 270 27.66 -16.15 -27.77
CA GLY A 270 27.03 -17.44 -28.11
C GLY A 270 26.39 -18.20 -26.95
N ILE A 271 26.12 -17.54 -25.82
CA ILE A 271 25.34 -18.08 -24.70
C ILE A 271 24.27 -17.06 -24.30
N ASP A 272 22.99 -17.45 -24.41
CA ASP A 272 21.87 -16.63 -23.95
C ASP A 272 21.67 -16.85 -22.45
N CYS A 273 21.96 -15.82 -21.64
CA CYS A 273 21.88 -15.86 -20.17
C CYS A 273 21.00 -14.75 -19.60
N PHE A 274 19.77 -14.63 -20.10
CA PHE A 274 18.82 -13.59 -19.69
C PHE A 274 18.09 -13.90 -18.38
N GLU A 275 18.19 -15.13 -17.88
CA GLU A 275 17.51 -15.53 -16.65
C GLU A 275 18.21 -15.01 -15.39
N ASP A 276 17.46 -15.02 -14.28
CA ASP A 276 17.98 -14.63 -12.98
C ASP A 276 18.58 -15.83 -12.23
N TYR A 277 19.87 -15.73 -11.97
CA TYR A 277 20.65 -16.73 -11.26
C TYR A 277 20.90 -16.29 -9.81
N ARG A 278 20.34 -17.04 -8.86
CA ARG A 278 20.58 -16.86 -7.43
C ARG A 278 21.92 -17.47 -7.03
N LEU A 279 22.84 -16.63 -6.61
CA LEU A 279 24.15 -16.94 -6.06
C LEU A 279 24.04 -17.09 -4.55
N THR A 280 24.69 -18.11 -3.99
CA THR A 280 24.84 -18.28 -2.54
C THR A 280 26.33 -18.34 -2.22
N PHE A 281 26.81 -17.40 -1.42
CA PHE A 281 28.15 -17.40 -0.85
C PHE A 281 28.09 -18.02 0.55
N GLY A 282 29.01 -18.94 0.83
CA GLY A 282 29.12 -19.54 2.15
C GLY A 282 29.71 -18.56 3.17
N LYS A 283 29.67 -18.93 4.46
CA LYS A 283 30.32 -18.17 5.54
C LYS A 283 31.83 -17.98 5.35
N ASN A 284 32.46 -18.88 4.58
CA ASN A 284 33.86 -18.77 4.20
C ASN A 284 34.11 -17.78 3.04
N GLY A 285 33.08 -17.06 2.59
CA GLY A 285 33.17 -16.06 1.53
C GLY A 285 33.13 -16.59 0.11
N LYS A 286 33.21 -17.91 -0.09
CA LYS A 286 33.28 -18.53 -1.42
C LYS A 286 31.91 -18.82 -1.98
N LEU A 287 31.78 -18.77 -3.31
CA LEU A 287 30.57 -19.20 -4.01
C LEU A 287 30.28 -20.68 -3.70
N LYS A 288 29.19 -20.92 -2.98
CA LYS A 288 28.70 -22.25 -2.60
C LYS A 288 27.74 -22.82 -3.65
N LYS A 289 26.85 -21.98 -4.19
CA LYS A 289 25.77 -22.45 -5.08
C LYS A 289 25.38 -21.39 -6.11
N VAL A 290 24.99 -21.87 -7.29
CA VAL A 290 24.29 -21.11 -8.33
C VAL A 290 23.01 -21.85 -8.66
N THR A 291 21.88 -21.19 -8.43
CA THR A 291 20.54 -21.69 -8.74
C THR A 291 19.85 -20.77 -9.73
N LEU A 292 18.88 -21.31 -10.45
CA LEU A 292 18.00 -20.52 -11.30
C LEU A 292 16.81 -20.09 -10.45
N SER A 293 16.35 -18.86 -10.61
CA SER A 293 15.09 -18.41 -10.02
C SER A 293 13.93 -19.32 -10.43
N ASP A 294 12.94 -19.46 -9.54
CA ASP A 294 11.85 -20.43 -9.75
C ASP A 294 10.98 -20.08 -10.97
N TYR A 295 10.79 -18.79 -11.27
CA TYR A 295 10.00 -18.34 -12.43
C TYR A 295 10.68 -18.63 -13.76
N ASP A 296 12.02 -18.59 -13.81
CA ASP A 296 12.82 -18.87 -15.01
C ASP A 296 13.04 -20.36 -15.27
N LYS A 297 12.57 -21.24 -14.38
CA LYS A 297 12.73 -22.67 -14.60
C LYS A 297 11.97 -23.09 -15.87
N PRO A 298 12.65 -23.72 -16.84
CA PRO A 298 12.01 -24.20 -18.04
C PRO A 298 11.03 -25.30 -17.64
N THR A 299 9.84 -25.26 -18.22
CA THR A 299 8.83 -26.31 -18.06
C THR A 299 8.29 -26.67 -19.43
N LEU A 300 7.91 -27.93 -19.64
CA LEU A 300 7.38 -28.37 -20.92
C LEU A 300 6.13 -27.58 -21.34
N LYS A 301 5.35 -27.06 -20.37
CA LYS A 301 4.18 -26.22 -20.61
C LYS A 301 4.54 -24.82 -21.15
N LYS A 302 5.73 -24.30 -20.81
CA LYS A 302 6.21 -22.97 -21.23
C LYS A 302 7.04 -23.00 -22.52
N SER A 303 7.49 -24.17 -22.95
CA SER A 303 8.28 -24.34 -24.19
C SER A 303 7.37 -24.74 -25.36
N LEU A 304 7.76 -24.48 -26.62
CA LEU A 304 6.96 -24.86 -27.81
C LEU A 304 7.02 -26.37 -28.14
N GLY A 305 7.59 -27.17 -27.24
CA GLY A 305 7.70 -28.61 -27.36
C GLY A 305 8.87 -29.17 -26.55
N LEU A 306 9.08 -30.48 -26.66
CA LEU A 306 10.17 -31.17 -25.96
C LEU A 306 11.55 -30.71 -26.44
N GLY A 307 11.69 -30.39 -27.74
CA GLY A 307 12.94 -29.91 -28.32
C GLY A 307 13.41 -28.61 -27.66
N ASP A 308 12.54 -27.60 -27.62
CA ASP A 308 12.83 -26.30 -27.01
C ASP A 308 13.09 -26.43 -25.51
N TYR A 309 12.27 -27.19 -24.79
CA TYR A 309 12.48 -27.44 -23.37
C TYR A 309 13.87 -28.05 -23.06
N LEU A 310 14.35 -28.95 -23.92
CA LEU A 310 15.69 -29.53 -23.78
C LEU A 310 16.80 -28.54 -24.17
N ALA A 311 16.54 -27.68 -25.17
CA ALA A 311 17.45 -26.60 -25.57
C ALA A 311 17.61 -25.57 -24.44
N ASP A 312 16.51 -25.07 -23.87
CA ASP A 312 16.52 -24.13 -22.73
C ASP A 312 17.33 -24.70 -21.56
N LYS A 313 17.07 -25.96 -21.21
CA LYS A 313 17.84 -26.66 -20.16
C LYS A 313 19.32 -26.75 -20.47
N LYS A 314 19.71 -26.90 -21.73
CA LYS A 314 21.11 -26.96 -22.16
C LYS A 314 21.77 -25.59 -22.02
N GLU A 315 21.11 -24.52 -22.44
CA GLU A 315 21.60 -23.14 -22.31
C GLU A 315 21.74 -22.73 -20.84
N ILE A 316 20.71 -22.96 -20.00
CA ILE A 316 20.78 -22.71 -18.55
C ILE A 316 21.97 -23.42 -17.89
N ARG A 317 22.29 -24.65 -18.32
CA ARG A 317 23.46 -25.38 -17.81
C ARG A 317 24.77 -24.72 -18.23
N LYS A 318 24.87 -24.21 -19.46
CA LYS A 318 26.03 -23.44 -19.92
C LYS A 318 26.18 -22.15 -19.12
N CYS A 319 25.11 -21.37 -18.96
CA CYS A 319 25.10 -20.15 -18.14
C CYS A 319 25.55 -20.42 -16.71
N LYS A 320 24.98 -21.43 -16.03
CA LYS A 320 25.40 -21.82 -14.67
C LYS A 320 26.89 -22.15 -14.59
N ARG A 321 27.46 -22.83 -15.59
CA ARG A 321 28.89 -23.14 -15.62
C ARG A 321 29.72 -21.87 -15.77
N LYS A 322 29.32 -20.98 -16.66
CA LYS A 322 30.02 -19.71 -16.90
C LYS A 322 29.95 -18.80 -15.67
N ILE A 323 28.78 -18.65 -15.06
CA ILE A 323 28.59 -17.92 -13.81
C ILE A 323 29.45 -18.52 -12.69
N LYS A 324 29.46 -19.84 -12.53
CA LYS A 324 30.36 -20.50 -11.57
C LYS A 324 31.83 -20.17 -11.82
N GLN A 325 32.27 -20.10 -13.07
CA GLN A 325 33.65 -19.71 -13.41
C GLN A 325 33.93 -18.26 -13.01
N ILE A 326 33.07 -17.33 -13.40
CA ILE A 326 33.19 -15.89 -13.08
C ILE A 326 33.30 -15.67 -11.57
N PHE A 327 32.42 -16.33 -10.81
CA PHE A 327 32.33 -16.15 -9.35
C PHE A 327 33.25 -17.09 -8.55
N SER A 328 33.97 -18.01 -9.21
CA SER A 328 34.94 -18.87 -8.51
C SER A 328 36.19 -18.11 -8.04
N THR A 329 36.48 -16.98 -8.68
CA THR A 329 37.62 -16.11 -8.37
C THR A 329 37.29 -15.02 -7.35
N ILE A 330 36.01 -14.79 -7.08
CA ILE A 330 35.52 -13.78 -6.14
C ILE A 330 35.42 -14.42 -4.75
N ASP A 331 36.19 -13.89 -3.80
CA ASP A 331 36.23 -14.38 -2.42
C ASP A 331 35.86 -13.27 -1.43
N LEU A 332 34.74 -13.46 -0.73
CA LEU A 332 34.26 -12.54 0.30
C LEU A 332 34.84 -12.85 1.69
N GLY A 333 35.83 -13.74 1.80
CA GLY A 333 36.34 -14.25 3.07
C GLY A 333 36.89 -13.17 3.99
N PHE A 334 37.37 -12.05 3.43
CA PHE A 334 37.85 -10.90 4.20
C PHE A 334 36.77 -10.23 5.06
N LEU A 335 35.48 -10.46 4.77
CA LEU A 335 34.35 -9.91 5.53
C LEU A 335 33.99 -10.73 6.76
N ASN A 336 34.61 -11.89 6.99
CA ASN A 336 34.32 -12.79 8.11
C ASN A 336 32.81 -13.05 8.28
N LEU A 337 32.16 -13.54 7.22
CA LEU A 337 30.71 -13.63 7.14
C LEU A 337 30.11 -14.53 8.24
N GLU A 338 29.24 -13.99 9.07
CA GLU A 338 28.53 -14.75 10.10
C GLU A 338 27.41 -15.64 9.53
N THR A 339 26.91 -15.30 8.34
CA THR A 339 25.82 -15.95 7.62
C THR A 339 26.17 -16.15 6.15
N GLU A 340 25.44 -17.03 5.47
CA GLU A 340 25.43 -17.06 4.00
C GLU A 340 24.91 -15.74 3.43
N ILE A 341 25.44 -15.37 2.27
CA ILE A 341 25.04 -14.18 1.51
C ILE A 341 24.40 -14.61 0.20
N TYR A 342 23.31 -13.93 -0.15
CA TYR A 342 22.54 -14.21 -1.36
C TYR A 342 22.61 -13.01 -2.30
N ARG A 343 22.84 -13.26 -3.59
CA ARG A 343 22.76 -12.25 -4.65
C ARG A 343 22.08 -12.83 -5.87
N THR A 344 21.36 -12.00 -6.60
CA THR A 344 20.81 -12.35 -7.91
C THR A 344 21.69 -11.76 -8.99
N PHE A 345 22.06 -12.58 -9.97
CA PHE A 345 22.91 -12.19 -11.08
C PHE A 345 22.25 -12.57 -12.41
N SER A 346 22.21 -11.63 -13.34
CA SER A 346 21.65 -11.82 -14.68
C SER A 346 22.36 -10.96 -15.71
N PHE A 347 22.04 -11.17 -16.98
CA PHE A 347 22.50 -10.34 -18.08
C PHE A 347 21.32 -9.75 -18.82
N ASP A 348 21.46 -8.50 -19.25
CA ASP A 348 20.44 -7.84 -20.05
C ASP A 348 20.59 -8.16 -21.55
N HIS A 349 19.68 -7.61 -22.36
CA HIS A 349 19.69 -7.75 -23.83
C HIS A 349 20.93 -7.15 -24.52
N LYS A 350 21.73 -6.33 -23.83
CA LYS A 350 23.00 -5.79 -24.31
C LYS A 350 24.20 -6.63 -23.83
N ASN A 351 23.95 -7.73 -23.13
CA ASN A 351 24.94 -8.55 -22.43
C ASN A 351 25.66 -7.82 -21.29
N GLU A 352 25.07 -6.75 -20.76
CA GLU A 352 25.54 -6.11 -19.54
C GLU A 352 25.05 -6.90 -18.33
N TYR A 353 25.94 -7.18 -17.39
CA TYR A 353 25.55 -7.91 -16.19
C TYR A 353 24.82 -7.00 -15.19
N GLN A 354 23.92 -7.61 -14.42
CA GLN A 354 23.24 -6.97 -13.30
C GLN A 354 23.45 -7.80 -12.05
N LEU A 355 23.82 -7.14 -10.95
CA LEU A 355 23.89 -7.72 -9.62
C LEU A 355 22.80 -7.06 -8.76
N ARG A 356 21.96 -7.89 -8.15
CA ARG A 356 20.85 -7.45 -7.30
C ARG A 356 20.86 -8.17 -5.97
N ASP A 357 20.30 -7.51 -4.98
CA ASP A 357 20.05 -8.08 -3.66
C ASP A 357 18.56 -7.98 -3.37
N ASP A 358 17.88 -9.12 -3.46
CA ASP A 358 16.44 -9.22 -3.24
C ASP A 358 16.12 -9.57 -1.76
N THR A 359 17.13 -9.54 -0.88
CA THR A 359 16.97 -9.86 0.54
C THR A 359 16.22 -8.74 1.26
N ILE A 360 15.16 -9.09 2.00
CA ILE A 360 14.46 -8.15 2.88
C ILE A 360 15.15 -8.19 4.26
N TYR A 361 15.68 -7.04 4.69
CA TYR A 361 16.38 -6.85 5.96
C TYR A 361 15.45 -6.40 7.10
#